data_AF-A0A536RJ36-F1
#
_entry.id   AF-A0A536RJ36-F1
#
_cell.length_a   1.000
_cell.length_b   1.000
_cell.length_c   1.000
_cell.angle_alpha   90.00
_cell.angle_beta   90.00
_cell.angle_gamma   90.00
#
_symmetry.space_group_name_H-M   'P 1'
#
loop_
_entity.id
_entity.type
_entity.pdbx_description
1 polymer ?
#
loop_
_entity_poly.entity_id
_entity_poly.type
_entity_poly.pdbx_seq_one_letter_code
_entity_poly.pdbx_strand_id
1 'polypeptide(L)'
;MRSILTLLAPESLLPQFSLFTLIGGAAVATVHARRLLDPAIDESARLGRGLSVRLVNLEKQQKVHPEAQGSHFDDRVEHLRKRAEANGIAVIRNRNGAITGFGDGWLSDTDLFEMYMPGIGKTYFQYLSGYAHSLPWAQLPTSRAMPSDDQNFVLVPTHVDVPVLADVLDSALSLYDETVAFFLGHGGYPAMVWNEAKKG
;
A
#
# COMPACT_ATOMS: atom_id res chain seq x y z
N MET A 1 -3.16 6.60 -35.46
CA MET A 1 -3.26 5.97 -34.12
C MET A 1 -3.20 4.46 -34.36
N ARG A 2 -2.12 3.78 -33.99
CA ARG A 2 -2.01 2.31 -34.15
C ARG A 2 -2.57 1.65 -32.91
N SER A 3 -3.44 0.67 -33.09
CA SER A 3 -4.07 -0.07 -31.99
C SER A 3 -3.08 -1.05 -31.38
N ILE A 4 -3.00 -1.12 -30.06
CA ILE A 4 -2.14 -2.07 -29.34
C ILE A 4 -2.97 -3.32 -29.05
N LEU A 5 -2.60 -4.45 -29.65
CA LEU A 5 -3.17 -5.75 -29.33
C LEU A 5 -2.28 -6.43 -28.29
N THR A 6 -2.80 -6.68 -27.10
CA THR A 6 -2.07 -7.43 -26.06
C THR A 6 -2.35 -8.92 -26.26
N LEU A 7 -1.33 -9.69 -26.67
CA LEU A 7 -1.39 -11.14 -26.67
C LEU A 7 -0.56 -11.66 -25.49
N LEU A 8 -1.17 -12.43 -24.60
CA LEU A 8 -0.43 -13.21 -23.62
C LEU A 8 0.30 -14.33 -24.38
N ALA A 9 1.62 -14.37 -24.29
CA ALA A 9 2.39 -15.44 -24.91
C ALA A 9 1.97 -16.79 -24.30
N PRO A 10 1.76 -17.85 -25.10
CA PRO A 10 1.22 -19.13 -24.63
C PRO A 10 2.05 -19.83 -23.54
N GLU A 11 3.34 -19.52 -23.44
CA GLU A 11 4.30 -20.23 -22.58
C GLU A 11 4.55 -19.55 -21.22
N SER A 12 4.02 -18.35 -20.99
CA SER A 12 4.17 -17.62 -19.71
C SER A 12 2.80 -17.40 -19.07
N LEU A 13 2.34 -18.39 -18.31
CA LEU A 13 1.01 -18.43 -17.68
C LEU A 13 0.84 -17.52 -16.46
N LEU A 14 1.90 -16.84 -16.00
CA LEU A 14 1.77 -15.83 -14.96
C LEU A 14 1.64 -14.46 -15.61
N PRO A 15 0.48 -13.79 -15.50
CA PRO A 15 0.37 -12.40 -15.89
C PRO A 15 1.44 -11.64 -15.09
N GLN A 16 2.30 -10.88 -15.76
CA GLN A 16 3.30 -9.99 -15.14
C GLN A 16 2.70 -9.19 -13.96
N PHE A 17 1.42 -8.84 -14.07
CA PHE A 17 0.62 -8.13 -13.08
C PHE A 17 0.46 -8.86 -11.74
N SER A 18 0.44 -10.20 -11.73
CA SER A 18 0.25 -10.98 -10.49
C SER A 18 1.37 -10.75 -9.48
N LEU A 19 2.62 -10.65 -9.93
CA LEU A 19 3.78 -10.42 -9.07
C LEU A 19 3.78 -9.01 -8.49
N PHE A 20 3.53 -7.99 -9.30
CA PHE A 20 3.44 -6.60 -8.84
C PHE A 20 2.24 -6.36 -7.93
N THR A 21 1.11 -7.06 -8.13
CA THR A 21 -0.04 -7.03 -7.21
C THR A 21 0.31 -7.62 -5.85
N LEU A 22 1.04 -8.74 -5.81
CA LEU A 22 1.50 -9.35 -4.56
C LEU A 22 2.49 -8.45 -3.82
N ILE A 23 3.48 -7.92 -4.54
CA ILE A 23 4.46 -6.97 -3.99
C ILE A 23 3.74 -5.71 -3.49
N GLY A 24 2.75 -5.21 -4.25
CA GLY A 24 1.95 -4.05 -3.88
C GLY A 24 1.21 -4.26 -2.56
N GLY A 25 0.50 -5.39 -2.41
CA GLY A 25 -0.20 -5.74 -1.19
C GLY A 25 0.75 -5.81 0.03
N ALA A 26 1.90 -6.45 -0.13
CA ALA A 26 2.92 -6.54 0.91
C ALA A 26 3.51 -5.16 1.25
N ALA A 27 3.91 -4.38 0.25
CA ALA A 27 4.55 -3.08 0.44
C ALA A 27 3.63 -2.07 1.13
N VAL A 28 2.34 -2.04 0.77
CA VAL A 28 1.32 -1.20 1.44
C VAL A 28 1.20 -1.57 2.92
N ALA A 29 1.08 -2.86 3.23
CA ALA A 29 1.02 -3.33 4.61
C ALA A 29 2.29 -2.95 5.40
N THR A 30 3.45 -3.03 4.75
CA THR A 30 4.74 -2.64 5.36
C THR A 30 4.79 -1.15 5.69
N VAL A 31 4.48 -0.24 4.76
CA VAL A 31 4.49 1.21 5.07
C VAL A 31 3.47 1.59 6.14
N HIS A 32 2.33 0.88 6.21
CA HIS A 32 1.34 1.06 7.29
C HIS A 32 1.90 0.60 8.63
N ALA A 33 2.48 -0.59 8.68
CA ALA A 33 3.09 -1.13 9.90
C ALA A 33 4.23 -0.23 10.37
N ARG A 34 5.10 0.24 9.46
CA ARG A 34 6.17 1.21 9.73
C ARG A 34 5.63 2.48 10.42
N ARG A 35 4.52 3.04 9.92
CA ARG A 35 3.88 4.23 10.50
C ARG A 35 3.31 4.02 11.89
N LEU A 36 2.75 2.83 12.12
CA LEU A 36 2.20 2.43 13.41
C LEU A 36 3.28 2.02 14.42
N LEU A 37 4.43 1.54 13.95
CA LEU A 37 5.53 1.01 14.77
C LEU A 37 6.72 1.98 14.84
N ASP A 38 6.56 3.20 14.35
CA ASP A 38 7.54 4.27 14.44
C ASP A 38 8.06 4.41 15.88
N PRO A 39 9.37 4.25 16.16
CA PRO A 39 9.90 4.36 17.52
C PRO A 39 9.98 5.81 18.00
N ALA A 40 9.89 6.79 17.10
CA ALA A 40 10.00 8.21 17.45
C ALA A 40 8.71 8.80 18.03
N ILE A 41 7.61 8.02 18.07
CA ILE A 41 6.34 8.46 18.63
C ILE A 41 6.05 7.82 19.98
N ASP A 42 5.35 8.59 20.81
CA ASP A 42 4.80 8.11 22.06
C ASP A 42 3.57 7.19 21.85
N GLU A 43 3.11 6.59 22.94
CA GLU A 43 1.99 5.66 22.94
C GLU A 43 0.66 6.33 22.54
N SER A 44 0.46 7.60 22.92
CA SER A 44 -0.76 8.35 22.61
C SER A 44 -0.87 8.64 21.12
N ALA A 45 0.21 9.12 20.50
CA ALA A 45 0.31 9.31 19.06
C ALA A 45 0.15 7.99 18.30
N ARG A 46 0.73 6.89 18.82
CA ARG A 46 0.56 5.55 18.24
C ARG A 46 -0.90 5.10 18.26
N LEU A 47 -1.58 5.29 19.39
CA LEU A 47 -3.01 5.01 19.52
C LEU A 47 -3.84 5.89 18.56
N GLY A 48 -3.54 7.19 18.46
CA GLY A 48 -4.21 8.11 17.54
C GLY A 48 -4.11 7.68 16.08
N ARG A 49 -2.91 7.27 15.63
CA ARG A 49 -2.70 6.67 14.30
C ARG A 49 -3.52 5.40 14.14
N GLY A 50 -3.50 4.50 15.14
CA GLY A 50 -4.28 3.25 15.11
C GLY A 50 -5.81 3.46 15.05
N LEU A 51 -6.33 4.46 15.76
CA LEU A 51 -7.75 4.84 15.68
C LEU A 51 -8.10 5.41 14.31
N SER A 52 -7.19 6.19 13.70
CA SER A 52 -7.38 6.75 12.37
C SER A 52 -7.40 5.65 11.29
N VAL A 53 -6.54 4.63 11.38
CA VAL A 53 -6.62 3.45 10.49
C VAL A 53 -7.95 2.72 10.63
N ARG A 54 -8.44 2.54 11.86
CA ARG A 54 -9.74 1.90 12.10
C ARG A 54 -10.88 2.70 11.49
N LEU A 55 -10.83 4.03 11.55
CA LEU A 55 -11.81 4.91 10.91
C LEU A 55 -11.81 4.71 9.38
N VAL A 56 -10.63 4.74 8.74
CA VAL A 56 -10.49 4.50 7.29
C VAL A 56 -11.03 3.12 6.90
N ASN A 57 -10.81 2.10 7.73
CA ASN A 57 -11.35 0.76 7.48
C ASN A 57 -12.88 0.71 7.62
N LEU A 58 -13.47 1.43 8.57
CA LEU A 58 -14.92 1.56 8.68
C LEU A 58 -15.52 2.24 7.45
N GLU A 59 -14.90 3.32 6.96
CA GLU A 59 -15.33 4.00 5.72
C GLU A 59 -15.27 3.08 4.50
N LYS A 60 -14.24 2.22 4.41
CA LYS A 60 -14.13 1.19 3.36
C LYS A 60 -15.23 0.13 3.52
N GLN A 61 -15.47 -0.37 4.73
CA GLN A 61 -16.52 -1.36 5.00
C GLN A 61 -17.92 -0.83 4.65
N GLN A 62 -18.21 0.43 4.97
CA GLN A 62 -19.49 1.06 4.66
C GLN A 62 -19.81 1.10 3.15
N LYS A 63 -18.78 1.17 2.30
CA LYS A 63 -18.93 1.14 0.83
C LYS A 63 -19.30 -0.25 0.31
N VAL A 64 -18.90 -1.31 1.01
CA VAL A 64 -19.14 -2.71 0.60
C VAL A 64 -20.38 -3.31 1.27
N HIS A 65 -20.84 -2.71 2.37
CA HIS A 65 -22.00 -3.15 3.15
C HIS A 65 -23.11 -2.08 3.20
N PRO A 66 -23.75 -1.76 2.06
CA PRO A 66 -24.85 -0.80 2.02
C PRO A 66 -26.03 -1.21 2.93
N GLU A 67 -26.23 -2.50 3.17
CA GLU A 67 -27.25 -3.07 4.05
C GLU A 67 -27.04 -2.77 5.53
N ALA A 68 -25.80 -2.50 5.93
CA ALA A 68 -25.43 -2.17 7.31
C ALA A 68 -25.35 -0.66 7.56
N GLN A 69 -25.78 0.17 6.60
CA GLN A 69 -25.76 1.62 6.74
C GLN A 69 -26.74 2.10 7.83
N GLY A 70 -26.39 3.21 8.48
CA GLY A 70 -27.12 3.78 9.62
C GLY A 70 -26.36 3.59 10.93
N SER A 71 -27.10 3.28 12.01
CA SER A 71 -26.62 3.34 13.39
C SER A 71 -25.37 2.49 13.66
N HIS A 72 -25.17 1.38 12.97
CA HIS A 72 -24.02 0.50 13.21
C HIS A 72 -22.68 1.21 13.00
N PHE A 73 -22.50 1.90 11.87
CA PHE A 73 -21.24 2.59 11.57
C PHE A 73 -21.09 3.85 12.44
N ASP A 74 -22.17 4.57 12.67
CA ASP A 74 -22.18 5.76 13.54
C ASP A 74 -21.77 5.41 14.97
N ASP A 75 -22.29 4.31 15.53
CA ASP A 75 -21.93 3.80 16.86
C ASP A 75 -20.45 3.43 16.94
N ARG A 76 -19.89 2.86 15.86
CA ARG A 76 -18.47 2.48 15.79
C ARG A 76 -17.57 3.70 15.71
N VAL A 77 -17.94 4.70 14.91
CA VAL A 77 -17.23 6.00 14.85
C VAL A 77 -17.27 6.70 16.21
N GLU A 78 -18.43 6.69 16.87
CA GLU A 78 -18.61 7.27 18.19
C GLU A 78 -17.78 6.55 19.27
N HIS A 79 -17.67 5.22 19.19
CA HIS A 79 -16.77 4.45 20.06
C HIS A 79 -15.30 4.83 19.85
N LEU A 80 -14.86 5.05 18.59
CA LEU A 80 -13.50 5.53 18.31
C LEU A 80 -13.27 6.93 18.89
N ARG A 81 -14.24 7.84 18.76
CA ARG A 81 -14.21 9.19 19.33
C ARG A 81 -14.05 9.15 20.85
N LYS A 82 -14.91 8.42 21.55
CA LYS A 82 -14.85 8.27 23.02
C LYS A 82 -13.50 7.72 23.47
N ARG A 83 -12.95 6.74 22.74
CA ARG A 83 -11.63 6.18 23.04
C ARG A 83 -10.50 7.18 22.83
N ALA A 84 -10.56 8.00 21.78
CA ALA A 84 -9.59 9.07 21.57
C ALA A 84 -9.61 10.08 22.72
N GLU A 85 -10.81 10.54 23.11
CA GLU A 85 -11.00 11.50 24.19
C GLU A 85 -10.53 10.98 25.54
N ALA A 86 -10.83 9.72 25.86
CA ALA A 86 -10.38 9.07 27.09
C ALA A 86 -8.85 8.98 27.21
N ASN A 87 -8.12 9.12 26.10
CA ASN A 87 -6.65 9.10 26.04
C ASN A 87 -6.05 10.47 25.72
N GLY A 88 -6.85 11.55 25.76
CA GLY A 88 -6.38 12.91 25.47
C GLY A 88 -5.98 13.15 24.01
N ILE A 89 -6.45 12.33 23.08
CA ILE A 89 -6.13 12.43 21.65
C ILE A 89 -7.11 13.37 20.96
N ALA A 90 -6.60 14.37 20.25
CA ALA A 90 -7.41 15.33 19.52
C ALA A 90 -8.22 14.65 18.40
N VAL A 91 -9.50 15.04 18.26
CA VAL A 91 -10.37 14.59 17.18
C VAL A 91 -10.24 15.56 16.00
N ILE A 92 -9.89 15.05 14.83
CA ILE A 92 -9.76 15.85 13.60
C ILE A 92 -11.09 15.82 12.87
N ARG A 93 -11.59 17.00 12.50
CA ARG A 93 -12.86 17.15 11.77
C ARG A 93 -12.65 17.94 10.49
N ASN A 94 -13.43 17.60 9.46
CA ASN A 94 -13.51 18.43 8.26
C ASN A 94 -14.42 19.65 8.48
N ARG A 95 -14.55 20.50 7.44
CA ARG A 95 -15.40 21.70 7.47
C ARG A 95 -16.87 21.42 7.76
N ASN A 96 -17.34 20.21 7.46
CA ASN A 96 -18.72 19.78 7.69
C ASN A 96 -18.91 19.17 9.09
N GLY A 97 -17.87 19.15 9.93
CA GLY A 97 -17.89 18.60 11.28
C GLY A 97 -17.74 17.07 11.35
N ALA A 98 -17.62 16.37 10.22
CA ALA A 98 -17.40 14.93 10.19
C ALA A 98 -15.98 14.60 10.64
N ILE A 99 -15.83 13.51 11.41
CA ILE A 99 -14.53 13.06 11.92
C ILE A 99 -13.74 12.47 10.76
N THR A 100 -12.51 12.93 10.57
CA THR A 100 -11.60 12.48 9.50
C THR A 100 -10.32 11.84 10.04
N GLY A 101 -10.13 11.84 11.36
CA GLY A 101 -8.95 11.23 11.99
C GLY A 101 -8.79 11.62 13.45
N PHE A 102 -7.70 11.16 14.05
CA PHE A 102 -7.34 11.38 15.44
C PHE A 102 -5.84 11.69 15.58
N GLY A 103 -5.46 12.66 16.41
CA GLY A 103 -4.07 13.07 16.61
C GLY A 103 -3.44 13.64 15.33
N ASP A 104 -2.39 12.98 14.83
CA ASP A 104 -1.74 13.30 13.54
C ASP A 104 -2.57 12.85 12.32
N GLY A 105 -3.65 12.09 12.54
CA GLY A 105 -4.45 11.49 11.47
C GLY A 105 -3.75 10.33 10.76
N TRP A 106 -4.35 9.87 9.67
CA TRP A 106 -3.78 8.86 8.78
C TRP A 106 -3.44 9.48 7.43
N LEU A 107 -2.26 9.16 6.91
CA LEU A 107 -1.78 9.66 5.63
C LEU A 107 -2.28 8.78 4.48
N SER A 108 -2.29 9.34 3.26
CA SER A 108 -2.56 8.55 2.07
C SER A 108 -1.43 7.54 1.82
N ASP A 109 -1.72 6.44 1.12
CA ASP A 109 -0.69 5.45 0.78
C ASP A 109 0.47 6.12 0.01
N THR A 110 0.15 6.97 -0.96
CA THR A 110 1.12 7.79 -1.69
C THR A 110 2.05 8.59 -0.78
N ASP A 111 1.51 9.22 0.27
CA ASP A 111 2.30 10.02 1.21
C ASP A 111 3.11 9.14 2.17
N LEU A 112 2.59 7.97 2.56
CA LEU A 112 3.32 6.99 3.36
C LEU A 112 4.53 6.44 2.59
N PHE A 113 4.34 6.11 1.32
CA PHE A 113 5.44 5.67 0.47
C PHE A 113 6.49 6.77 0.31
N GLU A 114 6.10 8.02 0.07
CA GLU A 114 7.06 9.13 -0.02
C GLU A 114 7.80 9.36 1.30
N MET A 115 7.09 9.25 2.43
CA MET A 115 7.68 9.42 3.76
C MET A 115 8.78 8.38 4.04
N TYR A 116 8.58 7.13 3.61
CA TYR A 116 9.51 6.03 3.89
C TYR A 116 10.47 5.70 2.76
N MET A 117 10.24 6.23 1.56
CA MET A 117 11.13 6.12 0.40
C MET A 117 11.28 7.51 -0.27
N PRO A 118 11.94 8.48 0.39
CA PRO A 118 11.97 9.86 -0.10
C PRO A 118 12.54 9.98 -1.52
N GLY A 119 11.87 10.77 -2.36
CA GLY A 119 12.27 11.05 -3.75
C GLY A 119 11.78 10.02 -4.78
N ILE A 120 11.44 8.79 -4.36
CA ILE A 120 10.97 7.73 -5.27
C ILE A 120 9.62 7.13 -4.86
N GLY A 121 9.17 7.32 -3.62
CA GLY A 121 8.03 6.63 -3.04
C GLY A 121 6.71 6.89 -3.76
N LYS A 122 6.43 8.14 -4.15
CA LYS A 122 5.24 8.45 -4.96
C LYS A 122 5.22 7.67 -6.27
N THR A 123 6.33 7.70 -7.00
CA THR A 123 6.48 7.00 -8.28
C THR A 123 6.36 5.49 -8.09
N TYR A 124 6.97 4.97 -7.03
CA TYR A 124 6.92 3.55 -6.68
C TYR A 124 5.49 3.08 -6.39
N PHE A 125 4.73 3.82 -5.57
CA PHE A 125 3.33 3.50 -5.31
C PHE A 125 2.45 3.61 -6.56
N GLN A 126 2.65 4.65 -7.38
CA GLN A 126 1.95 4.80 -8.65
C GLN A 126 2.24 3.64 -9.61
N TYR A 127 3.50 3.19 -9.65
CA TYR A 127 3.91 2.06 -10.48
C TYR A 127 3.20 0.78 -10.01
N LEU A 128 3.27 0.44 -8.72
CA LEU A 128 2.62 -0.75 -8.17
C LEU A 128 1.09 -0.71 -8.31
N SER A 129 0.45 0.42 -8.01
CA SER A 129 -1.01 0.57 -8.12
C SER A 129 -1.50 0.58 -9.57
N GLY A 130 -0.75 1.20 -10.49
CA GLY A 130 -1.06 1.24 -11.92
C GLY A 130 -0.98 -0.13 -12.59
N TYR A 131 0.03 -0.93 -12.23
CA TYR A 131 0.16 -2.33 -12.67
C TYR A 131 -0.94 -3.24 -12.09
N ALA A 132 -1.36 -2.99 -10.85
CA ALA A 132 -2.35 -3.83 -10.17
C ALA A 132 -3.80 -3.58 -10.61
N HIS A 133 -4.16 -2.36 -11.06
CA HIS A 133 -5.57 -1.97 -11.07
C HIS A 133 -6.14 -1.27 -12.31
N SER A 134 -5.37 -0.67 -13.22
CA SER A 134 -6.02 0.23 -14.20
C SER A 134 -5.51 0.19 -15.63
N LEU A 135 -4.20 0.26 -15.88
CA LEU A 135 -3.70 0.50 -17.24
C LEU A 135 -2.41 -0.28 -17.54
N PRO A 136 -2.43 -1.62 -17.43
CA PRO A 136 -1.27 -2.46 -17.73
C PRO A 136 -0.69 -2.19 -19.12
N TRP A 137 -1.57 -1.95 -20.11
CA TRP A 137 -1.19 -1.65 -21.50
C TRP A 137 -0.56 -0.27 -21.70
N ALA A 138 -0.88 0.73 -20.85
CA ALA A 138 -0.31 2.08 -20.96
C ALA A 138 1.12 2.15 -20.41
N GLN A 139 1.49 1.14 -19.62
CA GLN A 139 2.82 0.96 -19.02
C GLN A 139 3.72 0.07 -19.89
N LEU A 140 3.19 -0.52 -20.97
CA LEU A 140 3.98 -1.34 -21.90
C LEU A 140 4.90 -0.41 -22.71
N PRO A 141 6.23 -0.57 -22.59
CA PRO A 141 7.16 0.33 -23.27
C PRO A 141 7.03 0.15 -24.78
N THR A 142 6.62 1.23 -25.46
CA THR A 142 6.50 1.25 -26.94
C THR A 142 7.84 1.00 -27.63
N SER A 143 8.97 1.22 -26.93
CA SER A 143 10.31 0.84 -27.40
C SER A 143 10.51 -0.67 -27.56
N ARG A 144 9.69 -1.51 -26.90
CA ARG A 144 9.70 -2.97 -27.05
C ARG A 144 8.66 -3.47 -28.06
N ALA A 145 7.98 -2.58 -28.78
CA ALA A 145 7.01 -2.97 -29.79
C ALA A 145 7.67 -3.73 -30.95
N MET A 146 7.09 -4.88 -31.29
CA MET A 146 7.48 -5.74 -32.39
C MET A 146 6.43 -5.66 -33.51
N PRO A 147 6.86 -5.79 -34.79
CA PRO A 147 5.93 -5.92 -35.90
C PRO A 147 4.99 -7.11 -35.71
N SER A 148 3.73 -6.97 -36.13
CA SER A 148 2.76 -8.08 -36.19
C SER A 148 2.42 -8.40 -37.64
N ASP A 149 1.82 -9.56 -37.89
CA ASP A 149 1.36 -9.96 -39.23
C ASP A 149 0.26 -9.02 -39.77
N ASP A 150 -0.45 -8.30 -38.89
CA ASP A 150 -1.36 -7.22 -39.27
C ASP A 150 -0.67 -5.86 -39.19
N GLN A 151 -0.62 -5.15 -40.31
CA GLN A 151 0.05 -3.84 -40.45
C GLN A 151 -0.57 -2.73 -39.58
N ASN A 152 -1.78 -2.93 -39.05
CA ASN A 152 -2.46 -1.99 -38.17
C ASN A 152 -2.11 -2.20 -36.68
N PHE A 153 -1.50 -3.34 -36.34
CA PHE A 153 -1.20 -3.72 -34.96
C PHE A 153 0.30 -3.90 -34.74
N VAL A 154 0.71 -3.63 -33.51
CA VAL A 154 2.05 -3.94 -32.99
C VAL A 154 1.91 -4.79 -31.75
N LEU A 155 2.81 -5.75 -31.58
CA LEU A 155 2.86 -6.61 -30.41
C LEU A 155 3.84 -6.02 -29.41
N VAL A 156 3.46 -5.90 -28.15
CA VAL A 156 4.42 -5.55 -27.09
C VAL A 156 4.59 -6.76 -26.18
N PRO A 157 5.80 -7.31 -26.05
CA PRO A 157 6.04 -8.44 -25.18
C PRO A 157 5.68 -8.10 -23.72
N THR A 158 4.91 -8.99 -23.09
CA THR A 158 4.42 -8.86 -21.71
C THR A 158 5.22 -9.71 -20.71
N HIS A 159 6.39 -10.20 -21.11
CA HIS A 159 7.28 -10.89 -20.18
C HIS A 159 7.85 -9.89 -19.17
N VAL A 160 7.92 -10.36 -17.92
CA VAL A 160 8.47 -9.63 -16.77
C VAL A 160 9.84 -9.05 -17.13
N ASP A 161 10.00 -7.75 -16.92
CA ASP A 161 11.32 -7.12 -16.89
C ASP A 161 12.01 -7.51 -15.58
N VAL A 162 12.87 -8.52 -15.63
CA VAL A 162 13.49 -9.13 -14.45
C VAL A 162 14.31 -8.14 -13.64
N PRO A 163 15.17 -7.28 -14.25
CA PRO A 163 15.85 -6.21 -13.52
C PRO A 163 14.89 -5.30 -12.76
N VAL A 164 13.83 -4.80 -13.41
CA VAL A 164 12.87 -3.90 -12.74
C VAL A 164 12.14 -4.62 -11.61
N LEU A 165 11.73 -5.88 -11.82
CA LEU A 165 11.11 -6.68 -10.77
C LEU A 165 12.06 -6.87 -9.58
N ALA A 166 13.33 -7.17 -9.84
CA ALA A 166 14.33 -7.36 -8.80
C ALA A 166 14.54 -6.09 -7.97
N ASP A 167 14.68 -4.92 -8.62
CA ASP A 167 14.85 -3.63 -7.93
C ASP A 167 13.63 -3.27 -7.06
N VAL A 168 12.44 -3.53 -7.59
CA VAL A 168 11.17 -3.32 -6.87
C VAL A 168 11.07 -4.27 -5.68
N LEU A 169 11.38 -5.55 -5.87
CA LEU A 169 11.33 -6.55 -4.82
C LEU A 169 12.36 -6.26 -3.71
N ASP A 170 13.59 -5.90 -4.07
CA ASP A 170 14.66 -5.57 -3.11
C ASP A 170 14.28 -4.37 -2.24
N SER A 171 13.69 -3.34 -2.85
CA SER A 171 13.17 -2.17 -2.14
C SER A 171 12.06 -2.56 -1.14
N ALA A 172 11.12 -3.41 -1.57
CA ALA A 172 10.04 -3.89 -0.70
C ALA A 172 10.56 -4.75 0.46
N LEU A 173 11.51 -5.65 0.19
CA LEU A 173 12.12 -6.53 1.18
C LEU A 173 12.95 -5.75 2.21
N SER A 174 13.73 -4.76 1.76
CA SER A 174 14.50 -3.89 2.66
C SER A 174 13.58 -3.17 3.64
N LEU A 175 12.50 -2.57 3.14
CA LEU A 175 11.52 -1.90 3.99
C LEU A 175 10.81 -2.88 4.94
N TYR A 176 10.50 -4.09 4.47
CA TYR A 176 9.89 -5.15 5.26
C TYR A 176 10.79 -5.56 6.43
N ASP A 177 12.06 -5.82 6.16
CA ASP A 177 13.05 -6.24 7.14
C ASP A 177 13.19 -5.24 8.28
N GLU A 178 13.33 -3.96 7.94
CA GLU A 178 13.41 -2.91 8.95
C GLU A 178 12.12 -2.80 9.78
N THR A 179 10.96 -3.02 9.15
CA THR A 179 9.66 -2.96 9.83
C THR A 179 9.46 -4.14 10.78
N VAL A 180 9.89 -5.35 10.40
CA VAL A 180 9.91 -6.52 11.30
C VAL A 180 10.84 -6.28 12.48
N ALA A 181 12.01 -5.68 12.25
CA ALA A 181 12.92 -5.32 13.34
C ALA A 181 12.26 -4.35 14.34
N PHE A 182 11.48 -3.36 13.88
CA PHE A 182 10.71 -2.50 14.78
C PHE A 182 9.62 -3.23 15.53
N PHE A 183 8.88 -4.12 14.87
CA PHE A 183 7.86 -4.94 15.52
C PHE A 183 8.46 -5.76 16.67
N LEU A 184 9.57 -6.44 16.42
CA LEU A 184 10.31 -7.19 17.43
C LEU A 184 10.83 -6.31 18.55
N GLY A 185 11.38 -5.13 18.21
CA GLY A 185 11.84 -4.14 19.18
C GLY A 185 10.73 -3.70 20.14
N HIS A 186 9.52 -3.42 19.64
CA HIS A 186 8.36 -3.13 20.49
C HIS A 186 7.94 -4.31 21.36
N GLY A 187 8.19 -5.54 20.93
CA GLY A 187 8.00 -6.76 21.72
C GLY A 187 9.11 -7.04 22.73
N GLY A 188 10.16 -6.21 22.80
CA GLY A 188 11.31 -6.40 23.69
C GLY A 188 12.40 -7.33 23.13
N TYR A 189 12.31 -7.72 21.85
CA TYR A 189 13.29 -8.57 21.19
C TYR A 189 14.35 -7.74 20.46
N PRO A 190 15.64 -8.12 20.53
CA PRO A 190 16.68 -7.44 19.79
C PRO A 190 16.57 -7.75 18.29
N ALA A 191 17.00 -6.80 17.44
CA ALA A 191 16.99 -6.95 15.98
C ALA A 191 17.75 -8.20 15.47
N MET A 192 18.70 -8.72 16.25
CA MET A 192 19.41 -9.96 15.94
C MET A 192 18.49 -11.17 15.79
N VAL A 193 17.35 -11.22 16.49
CA VAL A 193 16.39 -12.33 16.37
C VAL A 193 15.87 -12.45 14.93
N TRP A 194 15.61 -11.32 14.27
CA TRP A 194 15.21 -11.34 12.86
C TRP A 194 16.35 -11.75 11.94
N ASN A 195 17.55 -11.22 12.18
CA ASN A 195 18.72 -11.57 11.37
C ASN A 195 19.09 -13.06 11.49
N GLU A 196 18.86 -13.69 12.63
CA GLU A 196 19.02 -15.14 12.81
C GLU A 196 17.91 -15.93 12.14
N ALA A 197 16.65 -15.49 12.28
CA ALA A 197 15.52 -16.14 11.60
C ALA A 197 15.67 -16.15 10.07
N LYS A 198 16.25 -15.10 9.49
CA LYS A 198 16.55 -15.02 8.05
C LYS A 198 17.63 -15.99 7.57
N LYS A 199 18.45 -16.56 8.47
CA LYS A 199 19.57 -17.44 8.10
C LYS A 199 19.17 -18.86 7.71
N GLY A 200 17.96 -19.31 8.06
CA GLY A 200 17.37 -20.58 7.61
C GLY A 200 18.32 -21.78 7.64
#